data_AF-A0A8B7K0R0-F1
#
_entry.id   AF-A0A8B7K0R0-F1
#
_cell.length_a   1.000
_cell.length_b   1.000
_cell.length_c   1.000
_cell.angle_alpha   90.00
_cell.angle_beta   90.00
_cell.angle_gamma   90.00
#
_symmetry.space_group_name_H-M   'P 1'
#
loop_
_entity.id
_entity.type
_entity.pdbx_description
1 polymer ?
#
loop_
_entity_poly.entity_id
_entity_poly.type
_entity_poly.pdbx_seq_one_letter_code
_entity_poly.pdbx_strand_id
1 'polypeptide(L)'
;AKNEHRGNPRVSYVREVLVEVYGERIAIVKNERSQVLVNGLRRTLPVSAAGGAVTVSRSGRYISLETDFNLRVSYDADHSVEVKVPTTYFNLTCGMCGNFNGERQDDYMMPDGQQAADSNALGESWKVPDDDPSCGVPVPPAPCSAEEEKLYQSDGFCGVLTARPGSFENCHAVINPQSYFETCLYDLCALNGNQEVLCGALEAYADACQAAGVTLLPWRNATFC
;
A
#
# COMPACT_ATOMS: atom_id res chain seq x y z
N ALA A 1 6.63 -8.25 -1.23
CA ALA A 1 5.19 -8.59 -1.32
C ALA A 1 4.96 -9.36 -2.62
N LYS A 2 3.89 -10.16 -2.70
CA LYS A 2 3.43 -10.79 -3.94
C LYS A 2 2.11 -10.17 -4.37
N ASN A 3 2.02 -9.76 -5.63
CA ASN A 3 0.82 -9.14 -6.19
C ASN A 3 0.07 -10.12 -7.10
N GLU A 4 -1.21 -9.85 -7.35
CA GLU A 4 -2.07 -10.57 -8.29
C GLU A 4 -2.98 -9.59 -9.04
N HIS A 5 -3.52 -10.01 -10.18
CA HIS A 5 -4.65 -9.32 -10.81
C HIS A 5 -5.98 -9.96 -10.37
N ARG A 6 -7.06 -9.18 -10.31
CA ARG A 6 -8.40 -9.65 -9.91
C ARG A 6 -9.36 -9.67 -11.10
N GLY A 7 -8.98 -10.40 -12.14
CA GLY A 7 -9.73 -10.48 -13.41
C GLY A 7 -9.37 -9.41 -14.45
N ASN A 8 -8.85 -8.25 -14.05
CA ASN A 8 -8.30 -7.25 -14.97
C ASN A 8 -6.76 -7.23 -14.91
N PRO A 9 -6.04 -7.69 -15.96
CA PRO A 9 -4.57 -7.80 -15.95
C PRO A 9 -3.83 -6.46 -16.02
N ARG A 10 -4.54 -5.34 -16.14
CA ARG A 10 -3.95 -3.99 -16.20
C ARG A 10 -3.65 -3.39 -14.83
N VAL A 11 -4.23 -3.97 -13.78
CA VAL A 11 -4.05 -3.51 -12.39
C VAL A 11 -3.62 -4.68 -11.52
N SER A 12 -2.90 -4.36 -10.46
CA SER A 12 -2.42 -5.35 -9.51
C SER A 12 -2.82 -4.98 -8.09
N TYR A 13 -3.04 -6.00 -7.27
CA TYR A 13 -3.38 -5.89 -5.87
C TYR A 13 -2.41 -6.74 -5.07
N VAL A 14 -2.14 -6.36 -3.83
CA VAL A 14 -1.36 -7.21 -2.94
C VAL A 14 -2.15 -8.49 -2.66
N ARG A 15 -1.49 -9.63 -2.82
CA ARG A 15 -2.02 -10.96 -2.48
C ARG A 15 -1.44 -11.45 -1.16
N GLU A 16 -0.15 -11.22 -0.96
CA GLU A 16 0.58 -11.72 0.18
C GLU A 16 1.71 -10.77 0.57
N VAL A 17 1.86 -10.55 1.88
CA VAL A 17 3.01 -9.89 2.47
C VAL A 17 3.80 -10.91 3.25
N LEU A 18 5.03 -11.16 2.81
CA LEU A 18 5.98 -12.05 3.44
C LEU A 18 7.05 -11.23 4.16
N VAL A 19 7.27 -11.53 5.44
CA VAL A 19 8.33 -10.95 6.27
C VAL A 19 9.24 -12.07 6.74
N GLU A 20 10.53 -11.97 6.41
CA GLU A 20 11.57 -12.87 6.88
C GLU A 20 12.45 -12.11 7.87
N VAL A 21 12.44 -12.53 9.15
CA VAL A 21 13.14 -11.84 10.23
C VAL A 21 13.46 -12.82 11.37
N TYR A 22 14.66 -12.74 11.95
CA TYR A 22 15.10 -13.68 13.00
C TYR A 22 15.00 -15.17 12.65
N GLY A 23 15.09 -15.51 11.36
CA GLY A 23 14.90 -16.88 10.87
C GLY A 23 13.45 -17.35 10.84
N GLU A 24 12.50 -16.49 11.22
CA GLU A 24 11.06 -16.73 11.09
C GLU A 24 10.57 -16.22 9.74
N ARG A 25 9.64 -16.96 9.13
CA ARG A 25 8.95 -16.58 7.91
C ARG A 25 7.47 -16.38 8.19
N ILE A 26 7.02 -15.14 8.24
CA ILE A 26 5.64 -14.77 8.54
C ILE A 26 4.96 -14.26 7.26
N ALA A 27 3.86 -14.90 6.85
CA ALA A 27 3.06 -14.44 5.72
C ALA A 27 1.67 -13.98 6.16
N ILE A 28 1.30 -12.77 5.76
CA ILE A 28 -0.06 -12.23 5.87
C ILE A 28 -0.69 -12.36 4.48
N VAL A 29 -1.76 -13.15 4.39
CA VAL A 29 -2.39 -13.53 3.11
C VAL A 29 -3.70 -12.77 2.93
N LYS A 30 -4.00 -12.38 1.70
CA LYS A 30 -5.27 -11.76 1.32
C LYS A 30 -6.47 -12.56 1.84
N ASN A 31 -7.52 -11.86 2.26
CA ASN A 31 -8.76 -12.40 2.83
C ASN A 31 -8.61 -13.15 4.16
N GLU A 32 -7.40 -13.32 4.70
CA GLU A 32 -7.15 -14.00 5.97
C GLU A 32 -6.98 -12.96 7.09
N ARG A 33 -8.08 -12.38 7.56
CA ARG A 33 -8.05 -11.27 8.54
C ARG A 33 -7.77 -11.67 10.00
N SER A 34 -7.81 -12.98 10.28
CA SER A 34 -7.74 -13.52 11.64
C SER A 34 -6.54 -14.44 11.86
N GLN A 35 -5.83 -14.76 10.78
CA GLN A 35 -4.80 -15.79 10.76
C GLN A 35 -3.61 -15.33 9.92
N VAL A 36 -2.43 -15.84 10.27
CA VAL A 36 -1.20 -15.69 9.49
C VAL A 36 -0.50 -17.03 9.35
N LEU A 37 0.39 -17.16 8.37
CA LEU A 37 1.29 -18.31 8.26
C LEU A 37 2.59 -17.99 8.99
N VAL A 38 2.99 -18.82 9.95
CA VAL A 38 4.32 -18.78 10.56
C VAL A 38 5.05 -20.06 10.16
N ASN A 39 6.12 -19.92 9.38
CA ASN A 39 6.89 -21.02 8.80
C ASN A 39 5.98 -22.02 8.05
N GLY A 40 5.01 -21.49 7.30
CA GLY A 40 4.04 -22.27 6.53
C GLY A 40 2.86 -22.84 7.34
N LEU A 41 2.84 -22.68 8.67
CA LEU A 41 1.75 -23.16 9.53
C LEU A 41 0.76 -22.03 9.85
N ARG A 42 -0.54 -22.28 9.63
CA ARG A 42 -1.59 -21.33 9.99
C ARG A 42 -1.69 -21.16 11.51
N ARG A 43 -1.72 -19.91 11.96
CA ARG A 43 -1.86 -19.51 13.36
C ARG A 43 -2.90 -18.41 13.48
N THR A 44 -3.77 -18.51 14.48
CA THR A 44 -4.76 -17.48 14.80
C THR A 44 -4.10 -16.35 15.58
N LEU A 45 -4.43 -15.10 15.23
CA LEU A 45 -3.93 -13.89 15.88
C LEU A 45 -4.50 -13.75 17.32
N PRO A 46 -3.75 -13.17 18.27
CA PRO A 46 -2.37 -12.68 18.13
C PRO A 46 -1.35 -13.82 18.14
N VAL A 47 -0.21 -13.60 17.48
CA VAL A 47 0.90 -14.54 17.39
C VAL A 47 2.18 -13.89 17.92
N SER A 48 2.99 -14.67 18.61
CA SER A 48 4.35 -14.31 19.02
C SER A 48 5.32 -15.35 18.44
N ALA A 49 6.43 -14.90 17.88
CA ALA A 49 7.50 -15.73 17.31
C ALA A 49 8.88 -15.24 17.77
N ALA A 50 9.96 -15.97 17.42
CA ALA A 50 11.34 -15.62 17.80
C ALA A 50 11.51 -15.24 19.28
N GLY A 51 10.92 -16.03 20.20
CA GLY A 51 11.03 -15.79 21.64
C GLY A 51 10.38 -14.49 22.14
N GLY A 52 9.47 -13.88 21.37
CA GLY A 52 8.82 -12.61 21.71
C GLY A 52 9.33 -11.41 20.92
N ALA A 53 10.41 -11.57 20.15
CA ALA A 53 10.98 -10.50 19.33
C ALA A 53 10.10 -10.12 18.13
N VAL A 54 9.15 -10.97 17.75
CA VAL A 54 8.16 -10.69 16.70
C VAL A 54 6.77 -10.92 17.25
N THR A 55 5.91 -9.92 17.13
CA THR A 55 4.49 -10.01 17.47
C THR A 55 3.65 -9.69 16.25
N VAL A 56 2.52 -10.38 16.10
CA VAL A 56 1.56 -10.15 15.03
C VAL A 56 0.17 -10.07 15.63
N SER A 57 -0.53 -8.98 15.37
CA SER A 57 -1.86 -8.72 15.94
C SER A 57 -2.72 -7.92 14.97
N ARG A 58 -4.00 -7.76 15.31
CA ARG A 58 -4.89 -6.87 14.56
C ARG A 58 -4.84 -5.46 15.14
N SER A 59 -4.71 -4.48 14.26
CA SER A 59 -4.82 -3.05 14.58
C SER A 59 -5.80 -2.40 13.61
N GLY A 60 -7.02 -2.10 14.08
CA GLY A 60 -8.11 -1.66 13.21
C GLY A 60 -8.41 -2.68 12.11
N ARG A 61 -8.33 -2.25 10.85
CA ARG A 61 -8.50 -3.13 9.67
C ARG A 61 -7.23 -3.89 9.27
N TYR A 62 -6.08 -3.48 9.79
CA TYR A 62 -4.78 -4.06 9.46
C TYR A 62 -4.43 -5.25 10.34
N ILE A 63 -3.70 -6.20 9.77
CA ILE A 63 -2.84 -7.10 10.51
C ILE A 63 -1.46 -6.46 10.56
N SER A 64 -0.95 -6.23 11.76
CA SER A 64 0.33 -5.57 11.99
C SER A 64 1.31 -6.55 12.62
N LEU A 65 2.44 -6.73 11.95
CA LEU A 65 3.64 -7.36 12.49
C LEU A 65 4.53 -6.26 13.07
N GLU A 66 5.00 -6.45 14.29
CA GLU A 66 5.92 -5.55 14.98
C GLU A 66 7.09 -6.35 15.55
N THR A 67 8.30 -5.81 15.37
CA THR A 67 9.53 -6.39 15.91
C THR A 67 10.05 -5.59 17.10
N ASP A 68 10.90 -6.20 17.91
CA ASP A 68 11.60 -5.56 19.04
C ASP A 68 12.58 -4.45 18.63
N PHE A 69 13.02 -4.43 17.37
CA PHE A 69 13.74 -3.30 16.76
C PHE A 69 12.83 -2.26 16.11
N ASN A 70 11.53 -2.29 16.39
CA ASN A 70 10.52 -1.32 15.94
C ASN A 70 10.30 -1.25 14.42
N LEU A 71 10.57 -2.34 13.67
CA LEU A 71 9.98 -2.50 12.34
C LEU A 71 8.50 -2.80 12.50
N ARG A 72 7.66 -2.10 11.75
CA ARG A 72 6.24 -2.39 11.66
C ARG A 72 5.84 -2.62 10.21
N VAL A 73 5.22 -3.76 9.94
CA VAL A 73 4.66 -4.12 8.64
C VAL A 73 3.17 -4.36 8.82
N SER A 74 2.34 -3.56 8.16
CA SER A 74 0.88 -3.65 8.28
C SER A 74 0.26 -3.95 6.92
N TYR A 75 -0.66 -4.90 6.87
CA TYR A 75 -1.43 -5.23 5.66
C TYR A 75 -2.91 -5.38 6.01
N ASP A 76 -3.80 -4.74 5.25
CA ASP A 76 -5.26 -4.81 5.42
C ASP A 76 -5.89 -6.13 4.93
N ALA A 77 -5.05 -7.08 4.49
CA ALA A 77 -5.42 -8.32 3.84
C ALA A 77 -6.26 -8.13 2.57
N ASP A 78 -6.12 -6.96 1.91
CA ASP A 78 -6.80 -6.63 0.67
C ASP A 78 -5.90 -5.89 -0.35
N HIS A 79 -5.51 -4.65 -0.09
CA HIS A 79 -4.78 -3.82 -1.07
C HIS A 79 -3.69 -2.93 -0.46
N SER A 80 -3.78 -2.56 0.81
CA SER A 80 -2.93 -1.55 1.44
C SER A 80 -1.85 -2.18 2.31
N VAL A 81 -0.59 -1.92 1.98
CA VAL A 81 0.57 -2.32 2.78
C VAL A 81 1.30 -1.07 3.24
N GLU A 82 1.62 -1.02 4.53
CA GLU A 82 2.44 0.02 5.13
C GLU A 82 3.67 -0.61 5.80
N VAL A 83 4.85 -0.05 5.51
CA VAL A 83 6.10 -0.43 6.18
C VAL A 83 6.64 0.81 6.88
N LYS A 84 6.88 0.69 8.19
CA LYS A 84 7.52 1.72 9.01
C LYS A 84 8.80 1.16 9.60
N VAL A 85 9.90 1.88 9.36
CA VAL A 85 11.22 1.57 9.91
C VAL A 85 11.70 2.72 10.79
N PRO A 86 12.48 2.47 11.85
CA PRO A 86 13.09 3.54 12.62
C PRO A 86 14.13 4.31 11.82
N THR A 87 14.37 5.56 12.19
CA THR A 87 15.37 6.43 11.56
C THR A 87 16.80 5.90 11.68
N THR A 88 17.07 4.91 12.53
CA THR A 88 18.35 4.20 12.58
C THR A 88 18.66 3.44 11.29
N TYR A 89 17.67 3.19 10.44
CA TYR A 89 17.83 2.57 9.12
C TYR A 89 18.06 3.60 7.99
N PHE A 90 18.24 4.88 8.29
CA PHE A 90 18.53 5.91 7.29
C PHE A 90 19.75 5.53 6.44
N ASN A 91 19.64 5.60 5.11
CA ASN A 91 20.62 5.11 4.12
C ASN A 91 20.89 3.59 4.15
N LEU A 92 20.13 2.80 4.89
CA LEU A 92 20.35 1.35 5.05
C LEU A 92 19.26 0.49 4.42
N THR A 93 18.24 1.09 3.81
CA THR A 93 17.20 0.34 3.09
C THR A 93 17.56 0.17 1.62
N CYS A 94 16.95 -0.84 1.00
CA CYS A 94 16.94 -1.01 -0.45
C CYS A 94 15.64 -1.70 -0.86
N GLY A 95 15.31 -1.63 -2.13
CA GLY A 95 14.10 -2.22 -2.69
C GLY A 95 13.14 -1.18 -3.26
N MET A 96 11.92 -1.63 -3.54
CA MET A 96 10.86 -0.80 -4.14
C MET A 96 10.42 0.41 -3.31
N CYS A 97 10.78 0.47 -2.03
CA CYS A 97 10.49 1.61 -1.14
C CYS A 97 11.66 2.60 -1.04
N GLY A 98 12.68 2.48 -1.90
CA GLY A 98 13.82 3.38 -1.93
C GLY A 98 14.91 3.07 -0.90
N ASN A 99 15.86 3.99 -0.77
CA ASN A 99 17.06 3.87 0.06
C ASN A 99 16.97 4.62 1.41
N PHE A 100 15.84 5.30 1.65
CA PHE A 100 15.53 6.01 2.89
C PHE A 100 16.61 7.05 3.27
N ASN A 101 16.98 7.91 2.31
CA ASN A 101 17.93 9.00 2.48
C ASN A 101 17.29 10.41 2.47
N GLY A 102 15.98 10.51 2.22
CA GLY A 102 15.25 11.77 2.11
C GLY A 102 15.31 12.46 0.73
N GLU A 103 15.94 11.84 -0.27
CA GLU A 103 16.17 12.37 -1.61
C GLU A 103 15.31 11.64 -2.65
N ARG A 104 14.10 12.16 -2.90
CA ARG A 104 13.10 11.49 -3.76
C ARG A 104 13.59 11.17 -5.19
N GLN A 105 14.56 11.94 -5.70
CA GLN A 105 15.07 11.80 -7.06
C GLN A 105 15.88 10.52 -7.30
N ASP A 106 16.33 9.84 -6.24
CA ASP A 106 17.11 8.59 -6.38
C ASP A 106 16.37 7.34 -5.88
N ASP A 107 15.09 7.47 -5.52
CA ASP A 107 14.24 6.37 -5.04
C ASP A 107 13.95 5.32 -6.12
N TYR A 108 14.21 5.61 -7.39
CA TYR A 108 14.12 4.64 -8.49
C TYR A 108 15.42 3.82 -8.62
N MET A 109 16.11 3.58 -7.51
CA MET A 109 17.33 2.79 -7.45
C MET A 109 17.05 1.30 -7.69
N MET A 110 17.70 0.72 -8.69
CA MET A 110 17.68 -0.71 -9.00
C MET A 110 18.75 -1.46 -8.17
N PRO A 111 18.71 -2.81 -8.09
CA PRO A 111 19.69 -3.58 -7.32
C PRO A 111 21.15 -3.41 -7.75
N ASP A 112 21.38 -3.00 -9.01
CA ASP A 112 22.71 -2.75 -9.57
C ASP A 112 23.24 -1.34 -9.26
N GLY A 113 22.47 -0.51 -8.55
CA GLY A 113 22.82 0.86 -8.19
C GLY A 113 22.54 1.89 -9.28
N GLN A 114 21.88 1.52 -10.38
CA GLN A 114 21.44 2.45 -11.42
C GLN A 114 20.01 2.93 -11.19
N GLN A 115 19.66 4.08 -11.76
CA GLN A 115 18.28 4.58 -11.73
C GLN A 115 17.45 3.93 -12.84
N ALA A 116 16.26 3.45 -12.49
CA ALA A 116 15.29 2.94 -13.45
C ALA A 116 14.73 4.08 -14.30
N ALA A 117 14.43 3.77 -15.57
CA ALA A 117 13.84 4.75 -16.50
C ALA A 117 12.40 5.14 -16.12
N ASP A 118 11.65 4.20 -15.54
CA ASP A 118 10.27 4.37 -15.11
C ASP A 118 9.90 3.37 -14.00
N SER A 119 8.65 3.43 -13.53
CA SER A 119 8.16 2.57 -12.45
C SER A 119 8.07 1.09 -12.83
N ASN A 120 7.87 0.77 -14.12
CA ASN A 120 7.80 -0.60 -14.58
C ASN A 120 9.20 -1.21 -14.58
N ALA A 121 10.19 -0.50 -15.11
CA ALA A 121 11.59 -0.90 -15.06
C ALA A 121 12.08 -1.10 -13.62
N LEU A 122 11.66 -0.22 -12.69
CA LEU A 122 11.95 -0.39 -11.27
C LEU A 122 11.34 -1.69 -10.72
N GLY A 123 10.04 -1.91 -10.95
CA GLY A 123 9.33 -3.12 -10.52
C GLY A 123 9.94 -4.41 -11.05
N GLU A 124 10.34 -4.42 -12.33
CA GLU A 124 11.01 -5.56 -12.96
C GLU A 124 12.39 -5.84 -12.34
N SER A 125 13.15 -4.79 -12.04
CA SER A 125 14.50 -4.91 -11.48
C SER A 125 14.53 -5.57 -10.09
N TRP A 126 13.46 -5.36 -9.30
CA TRP A 126 13.33 -5.88 -7.93
C TRP A 126 12.54 -7.20 -7.84
N LYS A 127 12.25 -7.84 -8.97
CA LYS A 127 11.51 -9.11 -8.99
C LYS A 127 12.27 -10.20 -8.25
N VAL A 128 11.61 -10.82 -7.26
CA VAL A 128 12.09 -12.04 -6.62
C VAL A 128 11.64 -13.23 -7.48
N PRO A 129 12.56 -14.11 -7.92
CA PRO A 129 12.18 -15.30 -8.69
C PRO A 129 11.17 -16.16 -7.95
N ASP A 130 10.08 -16.51 -8.62
CA ASP A 130 9.14 -17.53 -8.18
C ASP A 130 8.73 -18.44 -9.34
N ASP A 131 8.15 -19.59 -9.02
CA ASP A 131 7.67 -20.57 -10.02
C ASP A 131 6.26 -20.20 -10.55
N ASP A 132 5.83 -18.95 -10.42
CA ASP A 132 4.49 -18.53 -10.84
C ASP A 132 4.49 -18.11 -12.32
N PRO A 133 3.91 -18.94 -13.21
CA PRO A 133 3.91 -18.64 -14.64
C PRO A 133 3.04 -17.42 -14.99
N SER A 134 2.24 -16.90 -14.05
CA SER A 134 1.41 -15.71 -14.23
C SER A 134 2.15 -14.40 -13.93
N CYS A 135 3.41 -14.46 -13.46
CA CYS A 135 4.20 -13.25 -13.20
C CYS A 135 4.64 -12.60 -14.51
N GLY A 136 4.13 -11.40 -14.78
CA GLY A 136 4.48 -10.61 -15.96
C GLY A 136 4.24 -9.13 -15.77
N VAL A 137 4.74 -8.32 -16.71
CA VAL A 137 4.51 -6.87 -16.73
C VAL A 137 3.06 -6.60 -17.13
N PRO A 138 2.29 -5.87 -16.33
CA PRO A 138 0.92 -5.50 -16.69
C PRO A 138 0.93 -4.61 -17.94
N VAL A 139 -0.04 -4.82 -18.82
CA VAL A 139 -0.25 -3.90 -19.94
C VAL A 139 -0.74 -2.58 -19.38
N PRO A 140 -0.10 -1.44 -19.71
CA PRO A 140 -0.57 -0.14 -19.25
C PRO A 140 -2.06 0.06 -19.58
N PRO A 141 -2.87 0.57 -18.64
CA PRO A 141 -4.26 0.88 -18.94
C PRO A 141 -4.35 1.93 -20.03
N ALA A 142 -5.44 1.88 -20.80
CA ALA A 142 -5.75 2.98 -21.70
C ALA A 142 -5.99 4.25 -20.86
N PRO A 143 -5.52 5.43 -21.32
CA PRO A 143 -5.84 6.68 -20.65
C PRO A 143 -7.35 6.89 -20.65
N CYS A 144 -7.86 7.52 -19.58
CA CYS A 144 -9.24 7.96 -19.53
C CYS A 144 -9.53 9.00 -20.62
N SER A 145 -10.80 9.11 -21.00
CA SER A 145 -11.27 10.27 -21.74
C SER A 145 -11.16 11.55 -20.89
N ALA A 146 -11.08 12.70 -21.55
CA ALA A 146 -11.05 13.99 -20.84
C ALA A 146 -12.30 14.21 -19.97
N GLU A 147 -13.44 13.65 -20.40
CA GLU A 147 -14.70 13.68 -19.66
C GLU A 147 -14.65 12.82 -18.39
N GLU A 148 -14.11 11.60 -18.48
CA GLU A 148 -13.92 10.72 -17.32
C GLU A 148 -12.91 11.29 -16.34
N GLU A 149 -11.79 11.80 -16.84
CA GLU A 149 -10.77 12.42 -15.99
C GLU A 149 -11.36 13.59 -15.19
N LYS A 150 -12.09 14.49 -15.87
CA LYS A 150 -12.78 15.60 -15.21
C LYS A 150 -13.82 15.14 -14.19
N LEU A 151 -14.53 14.05 -14.47
CA LEU A 151 -15.49 13.45 -13.54
C LEU A 151 -14.78 12.93 -12.27
N TYR A 152 -13.70 12.16 -12.44
CA TYR A 152 -12.97 11.56 -11.33
C TYR A 152 -12.16 12.59 -10.52
N GLN A 153 -11.80 13.74 -11.11
CA GLN A 153 -11.22 14.88 -10.40
C GLN A 153 -12.24 15.64 -9.52
N SER A 154 -13.54 15.41 -9.68
CA SER A 154 -14.56 16.09 -8.88
C SER A 154 -14.62 15.61 -7.43
N ASP A 155 -15.22 16.42 -6.55
CA ASP A 155 -15.41 16.09 -5.12
C ASP A 155 -16.31 14.87 -4.90
N GLY A 156 -17.08 14.46 -5.91
CA GLY A 156 -17.84 13.20 -5.89
C GLY A 156 -16.98 11.95 -6.11
N PHE A 157 -15.68 12.11 -6.37
CA PHE A 157 -14.70 11.05 -6.60
C PHE A 157 -13.40 11.39 -5.86
N CYS A 158 -12.27 11.48 -6.56
CA CYS A 158 -10.95 11.67 -5.95
C CYS A 158 -10.75 13.11 -5.41
N GLY A 159 -11.49 14.10 -5.94
CA GLY A 159 -11.37 15.51 -5.54
C GLY A 159 -11.59 15.76 -4.05
N VAL A 160 -12.36 14.90 -3.38
CA VAL A 160 -12.59 14.99 -1.93
C VAL A 160 -11.29 14.95 -1.12
N LEU A 161 -10.24 14.28 -1.63
CA LEU A 161 -8.93 14.18 -0.98
C LEU A 161 -8.20 15.52 -0.89
N THR A 162 -8.49 16.46 -1.78
CA THR A 162 -7.79 17.76 -1.86
C THR A 162 -8.72 18.94 -1.58
N ALA A 163 -10.03 18.70 -1.46
CA ALA A 163 -11.06 19.70 -1.25
C ALA A 163 -10.80 20.61 -0.04
N ARG A 164 -11.06 21.92 -0.22
CA ARG A 164 -10.97 22.95 0.82
C ARG A 164 -12.14 23.94 0.67
N PRO A 165 -13.07 24.02 1.63
CA PRO A 165 -13.17 23.17 2.82
C PRO A 165 -13.54 21.72 2.48
N GLY A 166 -13.16 20.75 3.31
CA GLY A 166 -13.45 19.33 3.04
C GLY A 166 -13.18 18.39 4.21
N SER A 167 -13.68 17.16 4.15
CA SER A 167 -13.59 16.21 5.28
C SER A 167 -12.15 15.83 5.65
N PHE A 168 -11.23 15.94 4.68
CA PHE A 168 -9.82 15.64 4.83
C PHE A 168 -8.94 16.87 5.09
N GLU A 169 -9.50 18.08 5.17
CA GLU A 169 -8.72 19.33 5.20
C GLU A 169 -7.71 19.40 6.37
N ASN A 170 -8.09 18.85 7.53
CA ASN A 170 -7.24 18.79 8.72
C ASN A 170 -6.00 17.92 8.53
N CYS A 171 -6.05 17.00 7.57
CA CYS A 171 -4.94 16.11 7.24
C CYS A 171 -3.86 16.77 6.39
N HIS A 172 -4.25 17.75 5.57
CA HIS A 172 -3.38 18.29 4.52
C HIS A 172 -2.08 18.91 5.06
N ALA A 173 -2.09 19.36 6.32
CA ALA A 173 -0.92 19.91 6.99
C ALA A 173 0.07 18.84 7.50
N VAL A 174 -0.38 17.60 7.63
CA VAL A 174 0.40 16.47 8.16
C VAL A 174 0.82 15.52 7.04
N ILE A 175 -0.09 15.22 6.11
CA ILE A 175 0.16 14.36 4.95
C ILE A 175 -0.33 15.09 3.70
N ASN A 176 0.57 15.30 2.73
CA ASN A 176 0.21 15.93 1.46
C ASN A 176 -0.74 15.00 0.67
N PRO A 177 -1.98 15.43 0.34
CA PRO A 177 -2.95 14.58 -0.34
C PRO A 177 -2.64 14.34 -1.83
N GLN A 178 -1.71 15.10 -2.42
CA GLN A 178 -1.52 15.12 -3.87
C GLN A 178 -1.20 13.75 -4.47
N SER A 179 -0.31 12.97 -3.85
CA SER A 179 0.02 11.63 -4.33
C SER A 179 -1.16 10.67 -4.22
N TYR A 180 -1.97 10.78 -3.15
CA TYR A 180 -3.17 9.96 -2.99
C TYR A 180 -4.23 10.32 -4.04
N PHE A 181 -4.39 11.60 -4.35
CA PHE A 181 -5.29 12.08 -5.39
C PHE A 181 -4.87 11.58 -6.78
N GLU A 182 -3.59 11.70 -7.13
CA GLU A 182 -3.06 11.24 -8.42
C GLU A 182 -3.20 9.72 -8.59
N THR A 183 -2.90 8.94 -7.55
CA THR A 183 -3.11 7.49 -7.57
C THR A 183 -4.59 7.11 -7.66
N CYS A 184 -5.47 7.79 -6.91
CA CYS A 184 -6.92 7.57 -7.01
C CYS A 184 -7.42 7.83 -8.43
N LEU A 185 -7.02 8.94 -9.05
CA LEU A 185 -7.42 9.28 -10.41
C LEU A 185 -6.93 8.22 -11.41
N TYR A 186 -5.67 7.82 -11.30
CA TYR A 186 -5.07 6.79 -12.14
C TYR A 186 -5.83 5.46 -12.05
N ASP A 187 -6.12 5.00 -10.82
CA ASP A 187 -6.82 3.72 -10.59
C ASP A 187 -8.25 3.76 -11.11
N LEU A 188 -8.97 4.89 -10.92
CA LEU A 188 -10.31 5.05 -11.47
C LEU A 188 -10.31 5.09 -13.00
N CYS A 189 -9.31 5.71 -13.63
CA CYS A 189 -9.15 5.65 -15.09
C CYS A 189 -8.88 4.20 -15.55
N ALA A 190 -8.07 3.44 -14.83
CA ALA A 190 -7.77 2.05 -15.17
C ALA A 190 -8.96 1.09 -14.96
N LEU A 191 -9.89 1.45 -14.08
CA LEU A 191 -10.99 0.59 -13.61
C LEU A 191 -12.39 1.18 -13.87
N ASN A 192 -12.50 2.10 -14.81
CA ASN A 192 -13.77 2.70 -15.25
C ASN A 192 -14.62 3.24 -14.10
N GLY A 193 -13.99 3.99 -13.17
CA GLY A 193 -14.70 4.67 -12.09
C GLY A 193 -15.26 3.73 -11.02
N ASN A 194 -14.67 2.56 -10.85
CA ASN A 194 -15.13 1.57 -9.86
C ASN A 194 -15.23 2.16 -8.45
N GLN A 195 -16.42 2.08 -7.85
CA GLN A 195 -16.71 2.67 -6.55
C GLN A 195 -15.93 2.02 -5.39
N GLU A 196 -15.69 0.71 -5.44
CA GLU A 196 -14.93 0.01 -4.39
C GLU A 196 -13.47 0.49 -4.37
N VAL A 197 -12.90 0.73 -5.56
CA VAL A 197 -11.54 1.27 -5.73
C VAL A 197 -11.46 2.70 -5.19
N LEU A 198 -12.44 3.55 -5.52
CA LEU A 198 -12.54 4.88 -4.93
C LEU A 198 -12.55 4.81 -3.40
N CYS A 199 -13.45 4.00 -2.83
CA CYS A 199 -13.56 3.90 -1.37
C CYS A 199 -12.29 3.35 -0.71
N GLY A 200 -11.58 2.42 -1.37
CA GLY A 200 -10.29 1.91 -0.90
C GLY A 200 -9.19 2.98 -0.92
N ALA A 201 -9.13 3.80 -1.97
CA ALA A 201 -8.19 4.91 -2.07
C ALA A 201 -8.44 5.98 -0.99
N LEU A 202 -9.71 6.35 -0.76
CA LEU A 202 -10.09 7.28 0.30
C LEU A 202 -9.81 6.71 1.70
N GLU A 203 -10.07 5.42 1.91
CA GLU A 203 -9.78 4.74 3.17
C GLU A 203 -8.27 4.71 3.48
N ALA A 204 -7.43 4.47 2.48
CA ALA A 204 -5.98 4.48 2.65
C ALA A 204 -5.46 5.85 3.13
N TYR A 205 -6.00 6.96 2.59
CA TYR A 205 -5.64 8.30 3.07
C TYR A 205 -6.20 8.57 4.47
N ALA A 206 -7.44 8.14 4.73
CA ALA A 206 -8.07 8.28 6.03
C ALA A 206 -7.28 7.58 7.14
N ASP A 207 -6.86 6.33 6.90
CA ASP A 207 -6.09 5.52 7.83
C ASP A 207 -4.70 6.12 8.07
N ALA A 208 -4.01 6.56 7.02
CA ALA A 208 -2.71 7.22 7.16
C ALA A 208 -2.82 8.48 8.03
N CYS A 209 -3.88 9.25 7.83
CA CYS A 209 -4.15 10.45 8.61
C CYS A 209 -4.42 10.17 10.09
N GLN A 210 -5.28 9.19 10.37
CA GLN A 210 -5.60 8.79 11.75
C GLN A 210 -4.38 8.17 12.44
N ALA A 211 -3.56 7.41 11.71
CA ALA A 211 -2.30 6.87 12.22
C ALA A 211 -1.28 7.98 12.55
N ALA A 212 -1.37 9.14 11.88
CA ALA A 212 -0.61 10.34 12.21
C ALA A 212 -1.23 11.18 13.35
N GLY A 213 -2.32 10.71 13.96
CA GLY A 213 -2.97 11.34 15.11
C GLY A 213 -3.98 12.44 14.75
N VAL A 214 -4.34 12.59 13.48
CA VAL A 214 -5.33 13.59 13.05
C VAL A 214 -6.75 13.03 13.21
N THR A 215 -7.64 13.85 13.76
CA THR A 215 -9.07 13.53 13.80
C THR A 215 -9.75 14.06 12.53
N LEU A 216 -10.29 13.14 11.73
CA LEU A 216 -11.00 13.46 10.49
C LEU A 216 -12.47 13.78 10.73
N LEU A 217 -13.03 14.66 9.90
CA LEU A 217 -14.48 14.84 9.78
C LEU A 217 -15.09 13.62 9.06
N PRO A 218 -16.39 13.34 9.24
CA PRO A 218 -17.06 12.30 8.48
C PRO A 218 -16.92 12.52 6.97
N TRP A 219 -16.36 11.55 6.27
CA TRP A 219 -16.22 11.53 4.81
C TRP A 219 -17.06 10.42 4.15
N ARG A 220 -17.49 9.44 4.94
CA ARG A 220 -18.36 8.33 4.58
C ARG A 220 -19.83 8.64 4.83
N ASN A 221 -20.73 8.21 3.96
CA ASN A 221 -22.18 8.31 4.14
C ASN A 221 -22.96 7.19 3.43
N ALA A 222 -24.27 7.12 3.68
CA ALA A 222 -25.14 6.04 3.18
C ALA A 222 -25.15 5.87 1.64
N THR A 223 -24.74 6.89 0.88
CA THR A 223 -24.71 6.91 -0.58
C THR A 223 -23.30 7.01 -1.17
N PHE A 224 -22.29 7.26 -0.34
CA PHE A 224 -20.91 7.49 -0.76
C PHE A 224 -20.00 6.92 0.31
N CYS A 225 -19.44 5.72 0.04
CA CYS A 225 -18.49 5.00 0.89
C CYS A 225 -18.91 4.85 2.38
#